data_AF-A0A3E0DUL2-F1
#
_entry.id   AF-A0A3E0DUL2-F1
#
_cell.length_a   1.000
_cell.length_b   1.000
_cell.length_c   1.000
_cell.angle_alpha   90.00
_cell.angle_beta   90.00
_cell.angle_gamma   90.00
#
_symmetry.space_group_name_H-M   'P 1'
#
loop_
_entity.id
_entity.type
_entity.pdbx_description
1 polymer ?
#
loop_
_entity_poly.entity_id
_entity_poly.type
_entity_poly.pdbx_seq_one_letter_code
_entity_poly.pdbx_strand_id
1 'polypeptide(L)'
;MSDGYEQTFENLYDYFRSINFTLEKGEEYYYFSRPENKVDLETKIEAAFRWIDIIDFLKTYDNSFSSGYRFTPSDILVRIKIDAELETKLEGLKKHTDKEKHQDILDKILKKLIDDTFIELENEITHQYKVLASFKYLEQLILTINIPEDVRNEIPE
;
A
#
# COMPACT_ATOMS: atom_id res chain seq x y z
N MET A 1 10.06 -33.01 -3.31
CA MET A 1 10.68 -31.92 -4.11
C MET A 1 10.55 -30.56 -3.39
N SER A 2 10.62 -30.50 -2.05
CA SER A 2 10.55 -29.22 -1.30
C SER A 2 11.91 -28.71 -0.82
N ASP A 3 12.92 -29.57 -0.76
CA ASP A 3 14.18 -29.29 -0.05
C ASP A 3 15.02 -28.15 -0.65
N GLY A 4 14.86 -27.84 -1.94
CA GLY A 4 15.65 -26.79 -2.61
C GLY A 4 15.17 -25.35 -2.35
N TYR A 5 13.86 -25.14 -2.16
CA TYR A 5 13.30 -23.81 -1.96
C TYR A 5 13.51 -23.30 -0.52
N GLU A 6 13.36 -24.19 0.47
CA GLU A 6 13.63 -23.86 1.88
C GLU A 6 15.11 -23.54 2.09
N GLN A 7 16.02 -24.36 1.52
CA GLN A 7 17.46 -24.09 1.57
C GLN A 7 17.83 -22.73 0.94
N THR A 8 17.12 -22.32 -0.11
CA THR A 8 17.33 -21.02 -0.77
C THR A 8 16.85 -19.87 0.12
N PHE A 9 15.71 -20.02 0.79
CA PHE A 9 15.20 -19.02 1.73
C PHE A 9 16.13 -18.82 2.91
N GLU A 10 16.58 -19.89 3.57
CA GLU A 10 17.48 -19.82 4.72
C GLU A 10 18.81 -19.13 4.34
N ASN A 11 19.39 -19.47 3.19
CA ASN A 11 20.60 -18.83 2.70
C ASN A 11 20.41 -17.32 2.47
N LEU A 12 19.26 -16.91 1.91
CA LEU A 12 18.93 -15.50 1.71
C LEU A 12 18.67 -14.79 3.04
N TYR A 13 17.96 -15.44 3.96
CA TYR A 13 17.68 -14.93 5.29
C TYR A 13 18.98 -14.63 6.05
N ASP A 14 19.91 -15.59 6.09
CA ASP A 14 21.21 -15.42 6.75
C ASP A 14 22.04 -14.32 6.08
N TYR A 15 22.05 -14.26 4.75
CA TYR A 15 22.73 -13.21 3.99
C TYR A 15 22.20 -11.82 4.36
N PHE A 16 20.89 -11.60 4.31
CA PHE A 16 20.31 -10.30 4.60
C PHE A 16 20.44 -9.92 6.08
N ARG A 17 20.36 -10.90 6.98
CA ARG A 17 20.54 -10.69 8.42
C ARG A 17 21.94 -10.18 8.73
N SER A 18 22.96 -10.64 7.99
CA SER A 18 24.34 -10.16 8.14
C SER A 18 24.51 -8.66 7.82
N ILE A 19 23.59 -8.08 7.06
CA ILE A 19 23.55 -6.64 6.71
C ILE A 19 22.39 -5.88 7.37
N ASN A 20 21.91 -6.38 8.51
CA ASN A 20 20.84 -5.79 9.35
C ASN A 20 19.45 -5.70 8.69
N PHE A 21 19.16 -6.57 7.71
CA PHE A 21 17.81 -6.74 7.18
C PHE A 21 17.27 -8.12 7.53
N THR A 22 16.03 -8.19 7.99
CA THR A 22 15.30 -9.46 8.17
C THR A 22 14.46 -9.69 6.94
N LEU A 23 14.65 -10.82 6.26
CA LEU A 23 13.74 -11.27 5.20
C LEU A 23 12.54 -11.96 5.84
N GLU A 24 11.35 -11.43 5.63
CA GLU A 24 10.10 -11.97 6.15
C GLU A 24 9.23 -12.52 5.02
N LYS A 25 8.41 -13.52 5.36
CA LYS A 25 7.52 -14.22 4.43
C LYS A 25 6.07 -13.99 4.83
N GLY A 26 5.29 -13.42 3.92
CA GLY A 26 3.84 -13.32 4.01
C GLY A 26 3.13 -14.39 3.16
N GLU A 27 1.81 -14.26 3.03
CA GLU A 27 1.00 -15.11 2.16
C GLU A 27 1.28 -14.79 0.69
N GLU A 28 2.21 -15.53 0.08
CA GLU A 28 2.62 -15.40 -1.33
C GLU A 28 3.41 -14.12 -1.66
N TYR A 29 3.99 -13.47 -0.65
CA TYR A 29 4.92 -12.35 -0.82
C TYR A 29 6.06 -12.41 0.19
N TYR A 30 7.12 -11.63 -0.05
CA TYR A 30 8.24 -11.43 0.87
C TYR A 30 8.47 -9.94 1.08
N TYR A 31 8.95 -9.55 2.26
CA TYR A 31 9.32 -8.16 2.55
C TYR A 31 10.53 -8.11 3.48
N PHE A 32 11.18 -6.95 3.54
CA PHE A 32 12.28 -6.71 4.47
C PHE A 32 11.83 -5.90 5.67
N SER A 33 12.36 -6.22 6.84
CA SER A 33 12.26 -5.40 8.05
C SER A 33 13.65 -5.16 8.67
N ARG A 34 13.76 -4.15 9.54
CA ARG A 34 14.97 -3.86 10.31
C ARG A 34 14.62 -3.08 11.58
N PRO A 35 15.46 -3.12 12.63
CA PRO A 35 15.34 -2.22 13.78
C PRO A 35 15.51 -0.76 13.36
N GLU A 36 14.79 0.15 14.02
CA GLU A 36 14.67 1.55 13.56
C GLU A 36 15.07 2.58 14.60
N ASN A 37 15.48 3.75 14.11
CA ASN A 37 15.75 4.93 14.93
C ASN A 37 14.50 5.85 14.95
N LYS A 38 14.40 6.73 15.95
CA LYS A 38 13.23 7.61 16.13
C LYS A 38 12.88 8.47 14.91
N VAL A 39 13.88 8.97 14.17
CA VAL A 39 13.66 9.81 12.97
C VAL A 39 12.96 9.02 11.87
N ASP A 40 13.26 7.73 11.74
CA ASP A 40 12.64 6.85 10.73
C ASP A 40 11.15 6.60 11.05
N LEU A 41 10.77 6.67 12.33
CA LEU A 41 9.41 6.41 12.79
C LEU A 41 8.42 7.49 12.34
N GLU A 42 8.78 8.78 12.41
CA GLU A 42 7.92 9.89 11.99
C GLU A 42 7.61 9.78 10.48
N THR A 43 8.65 9.58 9.66
CA THR A 43 8.48 9.38 8.21
C THR A 43 7.63 8.15 7.90
N LYS A 44 7.72 7.08 8.71
CA LYS A 44 6.88 5.90 8.54
C LYS A 44 5.43 6.14 8.92
N ILE A 45 5.16 6.93 9.95
CA ILE A 45 3.80 7.33 10.32
C ILE A 45 3.17 8.16 9.19
N GLU A 46 3.91 9.10 8.61
CA GLU A 46 3.44 9.86 7.43
C GLU A 46 3.17 8.94 6.23
N ALA A 47 4.05 7.97 5.98
CA ALA A 47 3.85 6.97 4.95
C ALA A 47 2.60 6.10 5.23
N ALA A 48 2.37 5.71 6.48
CA ALA A 48 1.20 4.93 6.88
C ALA A 48 -0.10 5.71 6.64
N PHE A 49 -0.18 6.98 7.04
CA PHE A 49 -1.35 7.83 6.76
C PHE A 49 -1.63 7.95 5.26
N ARG A 50 -0.59 8.12 4.45
CA ARG A 50 -0.73 8.13 2.99
C ARG A 50 -1.31 6.83 2.46
N TRP A 51 -0.83 5.69 2.94
CA TRP A 51 -1.36 4.39 2.52
C TRP A 51 -2.79 4.14 2.99
N ILE A 52 -3.14 4.63 4.19
CA ILE A 52 -4.53 4.62 4.68
C ILE A 52 -5.43 5.37 3.71
N ASP A 53 -5.09 6.62 3.36
CA ASP A 53 -5.90 7.42 2.44
C ASP A 53 -6.04 6.74 1.06
N ILE A 54 -4.96 6.14 0.54
CA ILE A 54 -4.96 5.43 -0.75
C ILE A 54 -5.86 4.19 -0.68
N ILE A 55 -5.73 3.37 0.36
CA ILE A 55 -6.53 2.15 0.51
C ILE A 55 -8.00 2.49 0.73
N ASP A 56 -8.29 3.50 1.54
CA ASP A 56 -9.64 4.02 1.74
C ASP A 56 -10.28 4.42 0.41
N PHE A 57 -9.59 5.21 -0.44
CA PHE A 57 -10.04 5.52 -1.80
C PHE A 57 -10.32 4.28 -2.66
N LEU A 58 -9.41 3.30 -2.67
CA LEU A 58 -9.56 2.08 -3.47
C LEU A 58 -10.72 1.20 -2.98
N LYS A 59 -10.92 1.09 -1.66
CA LYS A 59 -12.04 0.35 -1.06
C LYS A 59 -13.38 1.06 -1.24
N THR A 60 -13.39 2.39 -1.26
CA THR A 60 -14.58 3.17 -1.65
C THR A 60 -14.96 2.91 -3.11
N TYR A 61 -13.98 2.77 -4.01
CA TYR A 61 -14.25 2.41 -5.40
C TYR A 61 -14.87 1.00 -5.50
N ASP A 62 -14.26 0.02 -4.84
CA ASP A 62 -14.78 -1.34 -4.73
C ASP A 62 -14.26 -2.01 -3.46
N ASN A 63 -15.16 -2.44 -2.56
CA ASN A 63 -14.77 -3.11 -1.31
C ASN A 63 -13.99 -4.42 -1.55
N SER A 64 -14.14 -5.04 -2.73
CA SER A 64 -13.40 -6.23 -3.14
C SER A 64 -11.99 -5.94 -3.68
N PHE A 65 -11.55 -4.68 -3.72
CA PHE A 65 -10.21 -4.28 -4.15
C PHE A 65 -9.14 -4.86 -3.23
N SER A 66 -8.62 -6.04 -3.58
CA SER A 66 -7.56 -6.78 -2.88
C SER A 66 -6.81 -7.67 -3.88
N SER A 67 -5.88 -8.50 -3.41
CA SER A 67 -5.05 -9.38 -4.24
C SER A 67 -5.87 -10.15 -5.29
N GLY A 68 -5.45 -10.07 -6.55
CA GLY A 68 -6.10 -10.70 -7.70
C GLY A 68 -7.20 -9.89 -8.38
N TYR A 69 -7.62 -8.76 -7.78
CA TYR A 69 -8.58 -7.83 -8.39
C TYR A 69 -8.00 -7.19 -9.66
N ARG A 70 -8.85 -6.95 -10.65
CA ARG A 70 -8.47 -6.33 -11.94
C ARG A 70 -9.31 -5.11 -12.21
N PHE A 71 -8.68 -4.06 -12.72
CA PHE A 71 -9.34 -2.80 -13.00
C PHE A 71 -8.67 -2.04 -14.14
N THR A 72 -9.39 -1.07 -14.70
CA THR A 72 -8.81 -0.05 -15.58
C THR A 72 -8.91 1.33 -14.94
N PRO A 73 -7.95 2.25 -15.16
CA PRO A 73 -8.05 3.62 -14.65
C PRO A 73 -9.29 4.34 -15.19
N SER A 74 -9.71 4.03 -16.41
CA SER A 74 -10.89 4.60 -17.04
C SER A 74 -12.17 4.26 -16.29
N ASP A 75 -12.32 3.03 -15.78
CA ASP A 75 -13.49 2.63 -14.99
C ASP A 75 -13.59 3.42 -13.68
N ILE A 76 -12.45 3.61 -13.00
CA ILE A 76 -12.37 4.44 -11.78
C ILE A 76 -12.79 5.89 -12.10
N LEU A 77 -12.25 6.48 -13.18
CA LEU A 77 -12.58 7.85 -13.59
C LEU A 77 -14.05 8.03 -14.00
N VAL A 78 -14.66 7.00 -14.60
CA VAL A 78 -16.11 7.02 -14.89
C VAL A 78 -16.90 6.96 -13.59
N ARG A 79 -16.50 6.12 -12.63
CA ARG A 79 -17.18 5.98 -11.34
C ARG A 79 -17.11 7.27 -10.52
N ILE A 80 -15.97 7.95 -10.51
CA ILE A 80 -15.79 9.24 -9.83
C ILE A 80 -16.84 10.27 -10.25
N LYS A 81 -17.29 10.28 -11.51
CA LYS A 81 -18.27 11.27 -12.01
C LYS A 81 -19.68 11.13 -11.44
N ILE A 82 -19.99 9.99 -10.83
CA ILE A 82 -21.34 9.67 -10.34
C ILE A 82 -21.36 9.31 -8.85
N ASP A 83 -20.20 9.27 -8.21
CA ASP A 83 -20.01 8.84 -6.84
C ASP A 83 -19.27 9.94 -6.07
N ALA A 84 -20.05 10.79 -5.39
CA ALA A 84 -19.53 11.97 -4.70
C ALA A 84 -18.60 11.61 -3.52
N GLU A 85 -18.80 10.45 -2.90
CA GLU A 85 -17.89 9.97 -1.86
C GLU A 85 -16.54 9.60 -2.47
N LEU A 86 -16.54 8.82 -3.56
CA LEU A 86 -15.32 8.45 -4.27
C LEU A 86 -14.56 9.68 -4.82
N GLU A 87 -15.29 10.66 -5.34
CA GLU A 87 -14.71 11.95 -5.77
C GLU A 87 -14.04 12.68 -4.60
N THR A 88 -14.72 12.77 -3.45
CA THR A 88 -14.17 13.39 -2.23
C THR A 88 -12.90 12.68 -1.75
N LYS A 89 -12.87 11.34 -1.81
CA LYS A 89 -11.68 10.55 -1.45
C LYS A 89 -10.51 10.84 -2.40
N LEU A 90 -10.76 10.90 -3.71
CA LEU A 90 -9.71 11.25 -4.69
C LEU A 90 -9.17 12.66 -4.45
N GLU A 91 -10.03 13.64 -4.23
CA GLU A 91 -9.64 15.02 -3.92
C GLU A 91 -8.80 15.09 -2.63
N GLY A 92 -9.11 14.25 -1.64
CA GLY A 92 -8.28 14.08 -0.45
C GLY A 92 -6.85 13.60 -0.73
N LEU A 93 -6.61 12.91 -1.85
CA LEU A 93 -5.28 12.44 -2.27
C LEU A 93 -4.43 13.53 -2.92
N LYS A 94 -4.96 14.73 -3.18
CA LYS A 94 -4.18 15.88 -3.68
C LYS A 94 -2.99 16.19 -2.79
N LYS A 95 -3.17 16.10 -1.48
CA LYS A 95 -2.13 16.30 -0.45
C LYS A 95 -0.92 15.37 -0.60
N HIS A 96 -1.05 14.30 -1.39
CA HIS A 96 0.00 13.29 -1.63
C HIS A 96 0.61 13.35 -3.03
N THR A 97 0.07 14.15 -3.95
CA THR A 97 0.41 14.09 -5.38
C THR A 97 0.83 15.42 -6.01
N ASP A 98 0.52 16.55 -5.37
CA ASP A 98 0.69 17.91 -5.92
C ASP A 98 -0.03 18.10 -7.28
N LYS A 99 -1.10 17.32 -7.52
CA LYS A 99 -1.89 17.35 -8.76
C LYS A 99 -3.29 17.84 -8.49
N GLU A 100 -3.86 18.55 -9.47
CA GLU A 100 -5.20 19.11 -9.37
C GLU A 100 -6.25 18.35 -10.19
N LYS A 101 -5.87 17.77 -11.34
CA LYS A 101 -6.80 17.05 -12.20
C LYS A 101 -6.97 15.61 -11.71
N HIS A 102 -8.21 15.11 -11.68
CA HIS A 102 -8.53 13.74 -11.25
C HIS A 102 -7.67 12.68 -11.95
N GLN A 103 -7.47 12.80 -13.26
CA GLN A 103 -6.63 11.88 -14.01
C GLN A 103 -5.17 11.92 -13.54
N ASP A 104 -4.59 13.11 -13.38
CA ASP A 104 -3.19 13.26 -12.95
C ASP A 104 -2.98 12.76 -11.51
N ILE A 105 -3.96 12.95 -10.63
CA ILE A 105 -3.97 12.41 -9.26
C ILE A 105 -3.97 10.89 -9.33
N LEU A 106 -4.93 10.30 -10.06
CA LEU A 106 -5.05 8.85 -10.19
C LEU A 106 -3.77 8.24 -10.76
N ASP A 107 -3.22 8.80 -11.85
CA ASP A 107 -1.99 8.33 -12.48
C ASP A 107 -0.81 8.34 -11.49
N LYS A 108 -0.73 9.35 -10.62
CA LYS A 108 0.32 9.44 -9.59
C LYS A 108 0.16 8.38 -8.50
N ILE A 109 -1.08 8.08 -8.10
CA ILE A 109 -1.38 7.01 -7.13
C ILE A 109 -1.09 5.64 -7.73
N LEU A 110 -1.51 5.38 -8.96
CA LEU A 110 -1.23 4.12 -9.66
C LEU A 110 0.27 3.91 -9.85
N LYS A 111 1.00 4.96 -10.25
CA LYS A 111 2.46 4.90 -10.31
C LYS A 111 3.07 4.50 -8.97
N LYS A 112 2.60 5.08 -7.86
CA LYS A 112 3.10 4.70 -6.53
C LYS A 112 2.81 3.24 -6.19
N LEU A 113 1.62 2.74 -6.51
CA LEU A 113 1.26 1.34 -6.32
C LEU A 113 2.14 0.40 -7.17
N ILE A 114 2.55 0.80 -8.38
CA ILE A 114 3.48 0.05 -9.23
C ILE A 114 4.90 0.08 -8.66
N ASP A 115 5.40 1.28 -8.32
CA ASP A 115 6.76 1.50 -7.81
C ASP A 115 7.00 0.70 -6.50
N ASP A 116 5.97 0.62 -5.65
CA ASP A 116 6.01 -0.15 -4.39
C ASP A 116 5.51 -1.61 -4.57
N THR A 117 5.35 -2.07 -5.82
CA THR A 117 5.04 -3.46 -6.21
C THR A 117 3.73 -4.02 -5.67
N PHE A 118 2.69 -3.19 -5.56
CA PHE A 118 1.35 -3.61 -5.11
C PHE A 118 0.37 -3.90 -6.24
N ILE A 119 0.63 -3.35 -7.43
CA ILE A 119 -0.11 -3.66 -8.66
C ILE A 119 0.87 -3.90 -9.81
N GLU A 120 0.43 -4.61 -10.83
CA GLU A 120 1.15 -4.80 -12.09
C GLU A 120 0.25 -4.45 -13.28
N LEU A 121 0.85 -3.96 -14.37
CA LEU A 121 0.15 -3.81 -15.64
C LEU A 121 0.03 -5.21 -16.27
N GLU A 122 -1.17 -5.77 -16.26
CA GLU A 122 -1.43 -7.11 -16.80
C GLU A 122 -1.65 -7.09 -18.31
N ASN A 123 -2.24 -6.01 -18.84
CA ASN A 123 -2.49 -5.83 -20.27
C ASN A 123 -2.22 -4.39 -20.72
N GLU A 124 -1.20 -4.22 -21.56
CA GLU A 124 -0.78 -2.92 -22.11
C GLU A 124 -1.80 -2.33 -23.09
N ILE A 125 -2.55 -3.17 -23.82
CA ILE A 125 -3.52 -2.72 -24.82
C ILE A 125 -4.72 -2.07 -24.14
N THR A 126 -5.27 -2.76 -23.14
CA THR A 126 -6.47 -2.30 -22.41
C THR A 126 -6.13 -1.42 -21.20
N HIS A 127 -4.84 -1.23 -20.90
CA HIS A 127 -4.38 -0.58 -19.67
C HIS A 127 -5.02 -1.19 -18.41
N GLN A 128 -5.13 -2.52 -18.40
CA GLN A 128 -5.68 -3.27 -17.27
C GLN A 128 -4.58 -3.61 -16.26
N TYR A 129 -4.85 -3.26 -15.01
CA TYR A 129 -3.97 -3.54 -13.89
C TYR A 129 -4.52 -4.71 -13.08
N LYS A 130 -3.61 -5.45 -12.45
CA LYS A 130 -3.91 -6.51 -11.50
C LYS A 130 -3.27 -6.19 -10.16
N VAL A 131 -4.03 -6.38 -9.08
CA VAL A 131 -3.54 -6.24 -7.71
C VAL A 131 -2.73 -7.48 -7.31
N LEU A 132 -1.53 -7.26 -6.77
CA LEU A 132 -0.60 -8.33 -6.38
C LEU A 132 -0.85 -8.83 -4.94
N ALA A 133 -0.30 -10.00 -4.61
CA ALA A 133 -0.38 -10.58 -3.26
C ALA A 133 0.27 -9.70 -2.19
N SER A 134 1.32 -8.95 -2.57
CA SER A 134 1.97 -7.94 -1.74
C SER A 134 1.01 -6.85 -1.25
N PHE A 135 -0.13 -6.61 -1.90
CA PHE A 135 -1.13 -5.66 -1.40
C PHE A 135 -1.65 -6.05 0.01
N LYS A 136 -1.68 -7.35 0.32
CA LYS A 136 -2.03 -7.83 1.67
C LYS A 136 -1.09 -7.29 2.76
N TYR A 137 0.18 -7.03 2.43
CA TYR A 137 1.11 -6.40 3.37
C TYR A 137 0.60 -5.04 3.83
N LEU A 138 0.10 -4.20 2.91
CA LEU A 138 -0.46 -2.90 3.26
C LEU A 138 -1.73 -3.04 4.10
N GLU A 139 -2.63 -3.96 3.72
CA GLU A 139 -3.85 -4.22 4.50
C GLU A 139 -3.51 -4.63 5.94
N GLN A 140 -2.54 -5.52 6.13
CA GLN A 140 -2.07 -5.90 7.47
C GLN A 140 -1.38 -4.75 8.21
N LEU A 141 -0.54 -3.98 7.52
CA LEU A 141 0.15 -2.83 8.12
C LEU A 141 -0.84 -1.82 8.68
N ILE A 142 -1.91 -1.51 7.94
CA ILE A 142 -2.97 -0.61 8.42
C ILE A 142 -3.70 -1.20 9.63
N LEU A 143 -4.04 -2.49 9.61
CA LEU A 143 -4.70 -3.16 10.74
C LEU A 143 -3.84 -3.18 12.01
N THR A 144 -2.51 -3.18 11.88
CA THR A 144 -1.59 -3.14 13.02
C THR A 144 -1.45 -1.77 13.68
N ILE A 145 -1.99 -0.70 13.08
CA ILE A 145 -2.04 0.63 13.69
C ILE A 145 -3.11 0.61 14.79
N ASN A 146 -2.79 -0.04 15.91
CA ASN A 146 -3.59 0.00 17.12
C ASN A 146 -3.25 1.31 17.83
N ILE A 147 -4.14 2.29 17.76
CA ILE A 147 -4.02 3.52 18.56
C ILE A 147 -4.62 3.17 19.93
N PRO A 148 -3.82 2.95 21.00
CA PRO A 148 -4.40 2.79 22.32
C PRO A 148 -5.19 4.05 22.66
N GLU A 149 -6.45 3.90 23.08
CA GLU A 149 -7.34 5.01 23.47
C GLU A 149 -6.82 5.81 24.70
N ASP A 150 -5.73 5.39 25.32
CA ASP A 150 -5.21 5.91 26.59
C ASP A 150 -4.15 7.03 26.47
N VAL A 151 -4.06 7.76 25.36
CA VAL A 151 -3.33 9.05 25.36
C VAL A 151 -4.30 10.20 25.60
N ARG A 152 -4.96 10.17 26.76
CA ARG A 152 -5.52 11.39 27.37
C ARG A 152 -4.32 12.21 27.83
N ASN A 153 -3.86 13.14 27.00
CA ASN A 153 -3.02 14.24 27.48
C ASN A 153 -3.87 15.03 28.49
N GLU A 154 -3.73 14.72 29.77
CA GLU A 154 -4.16 15.60 30.85
C GLU A 154 -3.39 16.92 30.67
N ILE A 155 -4.08 17.97 30.25
CA ILE A 155 -3.54 19.32 30.28
C ILE A 155 -3.45 19.69 31.77
N PRO A 156 -2.26 19.95 32.34
CA PRO A 156 -2.16 20.42 33.71
C PRO A 156 -2.86 21.78 33.83
N GLU A 157 -3.72 21.93 34.84
CA GLU A 157 -4.37 23.21 35.19
C GLU A 157 -3.36 24.34 35.50
#